data_AF-A0A1W1CYZ0-F1
#
_entry.id   AF-A0A1W1CYZ0-F1
#
_cell.length_a   1.000
_cell.length_b   1.000
_cell.length_c   1.000
_cell.angle_alpha   90.00
_cell.angle_beta   90.00
_cell.angle_gamma   90.00
#
_symmetry.space_group_name_H-M   'P 1'
#
loop_
_entity.id
_entity.type
_entity.pdbx_description
1 polymer ?
#
loop_
_entity_poly.entity_id
_entity_poly.type
_entity_poly.pdbx_seq_one_letter_code
_entity_poly.pdbx_strand_id
1 'polypeptide(L)'
;MIEAEMHNKIPKLETWEDILTSNVFGLLDLIDNKYLLEILSNAKNVHINLIKEKLQGKKIKNIELWKNIKQIGEPDIIVTLDDDTFFVIEVKYFSHEHNCKKEMSEDQNDEQQEHGQLEKYLNIEINNKKSDFIIYLTQDYQSLKVIQNNKQNSSNNVIDKIYHIHWNNFSEYFNKLENIVGIEGNIIAKLVEYLEFKGFIYWYGFKYRTEYKNINTKIGGFYEN
;
A
#
# COMPACT_ATOMS: atom_id res chain seq x y z
N MET A 1 -13.26 -8.55 10.93
CA MET A 1 -13.76 -7.21 11.31
C MET A 1 -14.51 -6.51 10.18
N ILE A 2 -14.18 -6.81 8.92
CA ILE A 2 -14.86 -6.31 7.71
C ILE A 2 -16.38 -6.09 7.86
N GLU A 3 -17.15 -7.11 8.21
CA GLU A 3 -18.62 -6.97 8.32
C GLU A 3 -19.05 -5.92 9.34
N ALA A 4 -18.43 -5.92 10.52
CA ALA A 4 -18.74 -4.96 11.55
C ALA A 4 -18.42 -3.53 11.09
N GLU A 5 -17.34 -3.36 10.34
CA GLU A 5 -16.94 -2.08 9.78
C GLU A 5 -17.92 -1.59 8.71
N MET A 6 -18.24 -2.45 7.73
CA MET A 6 -19.16 -2.16 6.64
C MET A 6 -20.57 -1.81 7.14
N HIS A 7 -20.98 -2.40 8.27
CA HIS A 7 -22.25 -2.10 8.93
C HIS A 7 -22.16 -0.98 9.97
N ASN A 8 -21.07 -0.19 9.98
CA ASN A 8 -20.85 0.93 10.91
C ASN A 8 -20.98 0.55 12.39
N LYS A 9 -20.60 -0.68 12.74
CA LYS A 9 -20.57 -1.19 14.13
C LYS A 9 -19.24 -0.93 14.82
N ILE A 10 -18.19 -0.59 14.07
CA ILE A 10 -16.91 -0.16 14.61
C ILE A 10 -16.96 1.36 14.77
N PRO A 11 -16.57 1.91 15.94
CA PRO A 11 -16.48 3.36 16.12
C PRO A 11 -15.47 3.96 15.13
N LYS A 12 -15.61 5.26 14.83
CA LYS A 12 -14.58 5.96 14.06
C LYS A 12 -13.32 6.05 14.92
N LEU A 13 -12.28 5.32 14.52
CA LEU A 13 -11.01 5.25 15.24
C LEU A 13 -9.94 6.04 14.48
N GLU A 14 -8.84 6.39 15.14
CA GLU A 14 -7.65 6.94 14.46
C GLU A 14 -6.88 5.83 13.69
N THR A 15 -7.19 4.56 13.96
CA THR A 15 -6.51 3.37 13.43
C THR A 15 -7.17 2.78 12.18
N TRP A 16 -7.76 3.61 11.32
CA TRP A 16 -8.38 3.12 10.07
C TRP A 16 -7.38 2.43 9.14
N GLU A 17 -6.12 2.89 9.16
CA GLU A 17 -5.00 2.27 8.45
C GLU A 17 -4.77 0.85 8.96
N ASP A 18 -4.62 0.67 10.28
CA ASP A 18 -4.42 -0.65 10.88
C ASP A 18 -5.58 -1.62 10.60
N ILE A 19 -6.81 -1.11 10.65
CA ILE A 19 -8.01 -1.92 10.36
C ILE A 19 -8.01 -2.37 8.90
N LEU A 20 -7.66 -1.48 7.97
CA LEU A 20 -7.54 -1.80 6.55
C LEU A 20 -6.43 -2.84 6.32
N THR A 21 -5.24 -2.60 6.88
CA THR A 21 -4.09 -3.50 6.81
C THR A 21 -4.44 -4.88 7.36
N SER A 22 -5.07 -4.95 8.55
CA SER A 22 -5.52 -6.20 9.17
C SER A 22 -6.49 -6.97 8.27
N ASN A 23 -7.52 -6.29 7.79
CA ASN A 23 -8.59 -6.94 7.04
C ASN A 23 -8.11 -7.41 5.67
N VAL A 24 -7.26 -6.64 4.98
CA VAL A 24 -6.76 -7.02 3.66
C VAL A 24 -5.70 -8.11 3.80
N PHE A 25 -4.61 -7.83 4.50
CA PHE A 25 -3.46 -8.73 4.53
C PHE A 25 -3.69 -9.94 5.41
N GLY A 26 -4.46 -9.82 6.48
CA GLY A 26 -4.88 -10.96 7.29
C GLY A 26 -5.79 -11.94 6.54
N LEU A 27 -6.57 -11.47 5.56
CA LEU A 27 -7.33 -12.36 4.67
C LEU A 27 -6.46 -12.96 3.56
N LEU A 28 -5.53 -12.19 3.01
CA LEU A 28 -4.61 -12.68 1.98
C LEU A 28 -3.69 -13.79 2.51
N ASP A 29 -3.32 -13.74 3.79
CA ASP A 29 -2.54 -14.80 4.45
C ASP A 29 -3.29 -16.14 4.53
N LEU A 30 -4.62 -16.14 4.33
CA LEU A 30 -5.45 -17.36 4.34
C LEU A 30 -5.60 -18.03 2.97
N ILE A 31 -5.05 -17.43 1.91
CA ILE A 31 -5.12 -17.93 0.53
C ILE A 31 -3.73 -18.04 -0.10
N ASP A 32 -3.65 -18.57 -1.31
CA ASP A 32 -2.38 -18.65 -2.03
C ASP A 32 -1.74 -17.25 -2.20
N ASN A 33 -0.56 -17.07 -1.61
CA ASN A 33 0.22 -15.85 -1.65
C ASN A 33 0.62 -15.38 -3.06
N LYS A 34 0.42 -16.20 -4.09
CA LYS A 34 0.57 -15.77 -5.50
C LYS A 34 -0.23 -14.51 -5.83
N TYR A 35 -1.43 -14.36 -5.27
CA TYR A 35 -2.29 -13.20 -5.55
C TYR A 35 -1.63 -11.91 -5.07
N LEU A 36 -1.06 -11.92 -3.87
CA LEU A 36 -0.34 -10.78 -3.33
C LEU A 36 0.89 -10.45 -4.18
N LEU A 37 1.72 -11.44 -4.54
CA LEU A 37 2.91 -11.21 -5.37
C LEU A 37 2.57 -10.68 -6.77
N GLU A 38 1.50 -11.16 -7.40
CA GLU A 38 1.07 -10.69 -8.71
C GLU A 38 0.62 -9.22 -8.66
N ILE A 39 -0.10 -8.82 -7.61
CA ILE A 39 -0.48 -7.42 -7.40
C ILE A 39 0.77 -6.56 -7.19
N LEU A 40 1.61 -6.95 -6.23
CA LEU A 40 2.82 -6.21 -5.85
C LEU A 40 3.81 -6.07 -7.01
N SER A 41 3.83 -7.01 -7.96
CA SER A 41 4.66 -6.95 -9.16
C SER A 41 4.39 -5.71 -10.03
N ASN A 42 3.24 -5.06 -9.86
CA ASN A 42 2.89 -3.82 -10.55
C ASN A 42 3.43 -2.56 -9.86
N ALA A 43 4.07 -2.71 -8.69
CA ALA A 43 4.66 -1.58 -7.98
C ALA A 43 5.82 -0.97 -8.77
N LYS A 44 5.92 0.36 -8.75
CA LYS A 44 6.89 1.13 -9.55
C LYS A 44 7.72 2.05 -8.66
N ASN A 45 9.00 2.18 -8.94
CA ASN A 45 9.82 3.19 -8.27
C ASN A 45 9.68 4.58 -8.94
N VAL A 46 10.43 5.58 -8.46
CA VAL A 46 10.42 6.94 -9.02
C VAL A 46 10.88 7.02 -10.48
N HIS A 47 11.54 5.99 -10.98
CA HIS A 47 11.99 5.85 -12.36
C HIS A 47 10.99 5.06 -13.23
N ILE A 48 9.82 4.72 -12.69
CA ILE A 48 8.78 3.93 -13.36
C ILE A 48 9.23 2.48 -13.62
N ASN A 49 10.34 2.04 -13.00
CA ASN A 49 10.79 0.66 -13.08
C ASN A 49 9.87 -0.22 -12.24
N LEU A 50 9.34 -1.27 -12.84
CA LEU A 50 8.51 -2.26 -12.17
C LEU A 50 9.34 -3.13 -11.24
N ILE A 51 8.77 -3.51 -10.10
CA ILE A 51 9.40 -4.46 -9.19
C ILE A 51 9.32 -5.91 -9.68
N LYS A 52 8.52 -6.18 -10.73
CA LYS A 52 8.23 -7.51 -11.26
C LYS A 52 9.45 -8.44 -11.33
N GLU A 53 10.58 -7.97 -11.83
CA GLU A 53 11.80 -8.79 -11.96
C GLU A 53 12.34 -9.30 -10.61
N LYS A 54 12.11 -8.55 -9.51
CA LYS A 54 12.49 -8.93 -8.16
C LYS A 54 11.52 -9.91 -7.48
N LEU A 55 10.31 -10.06 -8.00
CA LEU A 55 9.24 -10.90 -7.42
C LEU A 55 8.88 -12.11 -8.28
N GLN A 56 9.17 -12.06 -9.58
CA GLN A 56 8.74 -13.08 -10.53
C GLN A 56 9.32 -14.47 -10.19
N GLY A 57 8.44 -15.47 -10.11
CA GLY A 57 8.81 -16.86 -9.85
C GLY A 57 9.13 -17.17 -8.37
N LYS A 58 9.07 -16.17 -7.50
CA LYS A 58 9.30 -16.35 -6.06
C LYS A 58 8.03 -16.76 -5.33
N LYS A 59 8.17 -17.27 -4.11
CA LYS A 59 7.06 -17.58 -3.21
C LYS A 59 7.23 -16.85 -1.90
N ILE A 60 6.11 -16.44 -1.31
CA ILE A 60 6.13 -15.89 0.04
C ILE A 60 6.36 -17.05 1.02
N LYS A 61 7.43 -16.91 1.81
CA LYS A 61 7.78 -17.80 2.92
C LYS A 61 7.12 -17.36 4.22
N ASN A 62 7.02 -16.05 4.46
CA ASN A 62 6.42 -15.51 5.68
C ASN A 62 5.85 -14.10 5.47
N ILE A 63 4.76 -13.78 6.16
CA ILE A 63 4.18 -12.43 6.28
C ILE A 63 4.03 -12.13 7.77
N GLU A 64 4.60 -11.03 8.24
CA GLU A 64 4.48 -10.58 9.63
C GLU A 64 3.88 -9.18 9.65
N LEU A 65 2.68 -9.05 10.21
CA LEU A 65 2.06 -7.75 10.42
C LEU A 65 2.55 -7.16 11.74
N TRP A 66 2.86 -5.86 11.75
CA TRP A 66 3.24 -5.11 12.95
C TRP A 66 4.34 -5.75 13.78
N LYS A 67 5.39 -6.25 13.11
CA LYS A 67 6.52 -6.84 13.82
C LYS A 67 7.28 -5.75 14.57
N ASN A 68 7.23 -5.78 15.90
CA ASN A 68 8.00 -4.85 16.71
C ASN A 68 9.50 -5.07 16.56
N ILE A 69 10.20 -4.12 15.95
CA ILE A 69 11.66 -4.12 15.80
C ILE A 69 12.25 -3.07 16.72
N LYS A 70 13.00 -3.52 17.71
CA LYS A 70 13.67 -2.65 18.68
C LYS A 70 14.44 -1.54 17.96
N GLN A 71 14.27 -0.30 18.43
CA GLN A 71 14.92 0.92 17.93
C GLN A 71 14.46 1.44 16.56
N ILE A 72 13.75 0.64 15.76
CA ILE A 72 13.25 1.06 14.45
C ILE A 72 11.76 1.39 14.50
N GLY A 73 10.98 0.59 15.23
CA GLY A 73 9.53 0.74 15.35
C GLY A 73 8.79 -0.48 14.80
N GLU A 74 7.60 -0.23 14.27
CA GLU A 74 6.65 -1.25 13.86
C GLU A 74 6.24 -1.01 12.40
N PRO A 75 6.92 -1.63 11.42
CA PRO A 75 6.45 -1.59 10.04
C PRO A 75 5.11 -2.31 9.93
N ASP A 76 4.23 -1.83 9.03
CA ASP A 76 2.91 -2.43 8.86
C ASP A 76 3.00 -3.91 8.50
N ILE A 77 3.87 -4.24 7.54
CA ILE A 77 4.03 -5.60 7.03
C ILE A 77 5.48 -5.86 6.65
N ILE A 78 6.01 -7.01 7.08
CA ILE A 78 7.27 -7.57 6.60
C ILE A 78 6.96 -8.83 5.80
N VAL A 79 7.48 -8.89 4.58
CA VAL A 79 7.35 -10.06 3.70
C VAL A 79 8.73 -10.68 3.49
N THR A 80 8.83 -11.99 3.73
CA THR A 80 10.03 -12.78 3.43
C THR A 80 9.70 -13.79 2.34
N LEU A 81 10.56 -13.89 1.33
CA LEU A 81 10.44 -14.82 0.22
C LEU A 81 11.25 -16.09 0.46
N ASP A 82 11.07 -17.08 -0.40
CA ASP A 82 11.73 -18.39 -0.33
C ASP A 82 13.24 -18.34 -0.65
N ASP A 83 13.72 -17.29 -1.32
CA ASP A 83 15.13 -16.99 -1.54
C ASP A 83 15.76 -16.07 -0.48
N ASP A 84 15.06 -15.90 0.65
CA ASP A 84 15.41 -14.99 1.74
C ASP A 84 15.51 -13.50 1.31
N THR A 85 14.99 -13.11 0.14
CA THR A 85 14.63 -11.71 -0.11
C THR A 85 13.59 -11.28 0.91
N PHE A 86 13.77 -10.11 1.52
CA PHE A 86 12.73 -9.54 2.37
C PHE A 86 12.55 -8.06 2.10
N PHE A 87 11.32 -7.61 2.30
CA PHE A 87 10.92 -6.24 2.07
C PHE A 87 9.81 -5.84 3.05
N VAL A 88 9.64 -4.53 3.17
CA VAL A 88 8.56 -3.93 3.97
C VAL A 88 7.46 -3.47 3.03
N ILE A 89 6.20 -3.67 3.41
CA ILE A 89 5.08 -2.95 2.82
C ILE A 89 4.63 -1.95 3.88
N GLU A 90 4.62 -0.67 3.51
CA GLU A 90 4.13 0.42 4.34
C GLU A 90 2.83 0.93 3.71
N VAL A 91 1.75 0.91 4.49
CA VAL A 91 0.42 1.31 4.09
C VAL A 91 0.22 2.78 4.42
N LYS A 92 -0.46 3.50 3.53
CA LYS A 92 -0.99 4.83 3.80
C LYS A 92 -2.45 4.95 3.40
N TYR A 93 -3.30 5.26 4.38
CA TYR A 93 -4.74 5.46 4.19
C TYR A 93 -5.23 6.69 4.94
N PHE A 94 -5.73 7.70 4.19
CA PHE A 94 -6.27 8.96 4.73
C PHE A 94 -5.33 9.83 5.60
N SER A 95 -4.02 9.61 5.54
CA SER A 95 -3.04 10.40 6.32
C SER A 95 -3.04 11.92 6.01
N HIS A 96 -3.56 12.34 4.84
CA HIS A 96 -3.50 13.75 4.40
C HIS A 96 -4.76 14.58 4.70
N GLU A 97 -5.96 14.00 4.78
CA GLU A 97 -7.19 14.79 4.95
C GLU A 97 -7.42 15.26 6.40
N HIS A 98 -6.90 14.53 7.39
CA HIS A 98 -7.05 14.90 8.80
C HIS A 98 -6.16 16.09 9.21
N ASN A 99 -5.07 16.35 8.47
CA ASN A 99 -4.18 17.49 8.72
C ASN A 99 -4.63 18.78 8.03
N CYS A 100 -5.48 18.72 7.00
CA CYS A 100 -5.97 19.93 6.32
C CYS A 100 -6.94 20.80 7.14
N LYS A 101 -7.39 20.35 8.32
CA LYS A 101 -8.24 21.15 9.23
C LYS A 101 -7.48 21.81 10.38
N LYS A 102 -6.17 21.61 10.51
CA LYS A 102 -5.35 22.43 11.40
C LYS A 102 -4.88 23.66 10.64
N GLU A 103 -5.48 24.78 11.02
CA GLU A 103 -5.06 26.11 10.63
C GLU A 103 -3.54 26.27 10.78
N MET A 104 -2.89 26.68 9.69
CA MET A 104 -1.72 27.56 9.64
C MET A 104 -0.79 27.59 10.87
N SER A 105 -0.19 26.46 11.22
CA SER A 105 1.01 26.44 12.06
C SER A 105 2.08 25.62 11.34
N GLU A 106 3.15 26.30 10.95
CA GLU A 106 4.54 25.89 10.68
C GLU A 106 4.92 24.39 10.54
N ASP A 107 4.11 23.57 9.85
CA ASP A 107 4.38 22.13 9.65
C ASP A 107 5.31 21.86 8.46
N GLN A 108 6.60 22.13 8.65
CA GLN A 108 7.68 21.54 7.84
C GLN A 108 8.17 20.19 8.41
N ASN A 109 7.47 19.59 9.39
CA ASN A 109 7.99 18.45 10.16
C ASN A 109 7.46 17.07 9.74
N ASP A 110 6.23 16.95 9.22
CA ASP A 110 5.64 15.62 8.97
C ASP A 110 6.31 14.87 7.79
N GLU A 111 6.60 15.58 6.70
CA GLU A 111 7.28 14.99 5.53
C GLU A 111 8.73 14.54 5.86
N GLN A 112 9.42 15.27 6.74
CA GLN A 112 10.77 14.89 7.18
C GLN A 112 10.74 13.66 8.10
N GLN A 113 9.71 13.52 8.94
CA GLN A 113 9.53 12.35 9.80
C GLN A 113 9.24 11.09 9.00
N GLU A 114 8.38 11.16 7.99
CA GLU A 114 8.03 10.04 7.11
C GLU A 114 9.24 9.55 6.31
N HIS A 115 10.03 10.46 5.73
CA HIS A 115 11.25 10.07 5.02
C HIS A 115 12.26 9.39 5.96
N GLY A 116 12.45 9.93 7.17
CA GLY A 116 13.31 9.32 8.17
C GLY A 116 12.85 7.93 8.59
N GLN A 117 11.54 7.66 8.54
CA GLN A 117 10.98 6.34 8.82
C GLN A 117 11.25 5.33 7.69
N LEU A 118 11.03 5.71 6.44
CA LEU A 118 11.31 4.83 5.28
C LEU A 118 12.80 4.45 5.21
N GLU A 119 13.70 5.39 5.48
CA GLU A 119 15.13 5.08 5.54
C GLU A 119 15.47 4.13 6.70
N LYS A 120 14.83 4.28 7.87
CA LYS A 120 14.98 3.32 8.97
C LYS A 120 14.48 1.93 8.58
N TYR A 121 13.38 1.83 7.84
CA TYR A 121 12.83 0.55 7.37
C TYR A 121 13.74 -0.15 6.36
N LEU A 122 14.43 0.57 5.48
CA LEU A 122 15.47 -0.02 4.63
C LEU A 122 16.67 -0.55 5.44
N ASN A 123 16.90 0.02 6.63
CA ASN A 123 17.96 -0.40 7.55
C ASN A 123 17.52 -1.48 8.54
N ILE A 124 16.26 -1.95 8.50
CA ILE A 124 15.84 -3.14 9.25
C ILE A 124 16.75 -4.30 8.85
N GLU A 125 17.23 -5.03 9.85
CA GLU A 125 18.09 -6.18 9.68
C GLU A 125 17.44 -7.44 10.28
N ILE A 126 17.24 -8.45 9.45
CA ILE A 126 16.69 -9.75 9.84
C ILE A 126 17.66 -10.81 9.31
N ASN A 127 18.13 -11.72 10.18
CA ASN A 127 19.09 -12.76 9.83
C ASN A 127 20.37 -12.23 9.12
N ASN A 128 20.92 -11.12 9.63
CA ASN A 128 22.10 -10.43 9.09
C ASN A 128 21.92 -9.89 7.65
N LYS A 129 20.69 -9.69 7.20
CA LYS A 129 20.37 -9.10 5.90
C LYS A 129 19.52 -7.85 6.12
N LYS A 130 19.80 -6.80 5.34
CA LYS A 130 18.99 -5.58 5.30
C LYS A 130 17.82 -5.70 4.32
N SER A 131 16.79 -4.89 4.51
CA SER A 131 15.62 -4.87 3.64
C SER A 131 16.04 -4.57 2.20
N ASP A 132 15.59 -5.41 1.26
CA ASP A 132 15.95 -5.30 -0.14
C ASP A 132 15.28 -4.07 -0.79
N PHE A 133 14.05 -3.76 -0.37
CA PHE A 133 13.23 -2.64 -0.84
C PHE A 133 12.02 -2.39 0.08
N ILE A 134 11.30 -1.29 -0.18
CA ILE A 134 10.02 -0.98 0.44
C ILE A 134 8.95 -0.89 -0.66
N ILE A 135 7.75 -1.40 -0.40
CA ILE A 135 6.57 -1.13 -1.20
C ILE A 135 5.66 -0.18 -0.41
N TYR A 136 5.45 1.00 -0.95
CA TYR A 136 4.59 2.03 -0.42
C TYR A 136 3.19 1.90 -1.03
N LEU A 137 2.22 1.47 -0.23
CA LEU A 137 0.85 1.22 -0.67
C LEU A 137 -0.06 2.39 -0.28
N THR A 138 -0.48 3.18 -1.25
CA THR A 138 -1.20 4.44 -0.98
C THR A 138 -2.54 4.54 -1.68
N GLN A 139 -3.43 5.38 -1.16
CA GLN A 139 -4.67 5.72 -1.86
C GLN A 139 -4.47 6.80 -2.94
N ASP A 140 -3.57 7.77 -2.71
CA ASP A 140 -3.39 8.92 -3.61
C ASP A 140 -1.99 9.02 -4.22
N TYR A 141 -1.90 9.72 -5.36
CA TYR A 141 -0.64 10.03 -6.05
C TYR A 141 0.12 11.19 -5.40
N GLN A 142 -0.43 11.86 -4.38
CA GLN A 142 0.26 12.97 -3.71
C GLN A 142 1.40 12.44 -2.84
N SER A 143 1.23 11.27 -2.23
CA SER A 143 2.29 10.64 -1.43
C SER A 143 3.55 10.32 -2.26
N LEU A 144 3.40 10.06 -3.57
CA LEU A 144 4.54 9.92 -4.49
C LEU A 144 5.36 11.22 -4.63
N LYS A 145 4.70 12.38 -4.59
CA LYS A 145 5.38 13.68 -4.65
C LYS A 145 6.22 13.92 -3.41
N VAL A 146 5.76 13.48 -2.23
CA VAL A 146 6.53 13.55 -0.98
C VAL A 146 7.84 12.76 -1.11
N ILE A 147 7.77 11.54 -1.64
CA ILE A 147 8.97 10.71 -1.91
C ILE A 147 9.90 11.39 -2.92
N GLN A 148 9.36 12.02 -3.96
CA GLN A 148 10.16 12.65 -5.02
C GLN A 148 10.78 13.99 -4.61
N ASN A 149 10.05 14.82 -3.85
CA ASN A 149 10.51 16.15 -3.43
C ASN A 149 11.65 16.04 -2.40
N ASN A 150 11.69 14.97 -1.63
CA ASN A 150 12.74 14.70 -0.65
C ASN A 150 14.07 14.19 -1.26
N LYS A 151 14.16 14.02 -2.60
CA LYS A 151 15.39 13.67 -3.33
C LYS A 151 16.60 14.56 -3.00
N GLN A 152 16.38 15.78 -2.54
CA GLN A 152 17.47 16.72 -2.22
C GLN A 152 18.22 16.37 -0.92
N ASN A 153 17.62 15.57 -0.04
CA ASN A 153 18.20 15.25 1.29
C ASN A 153 18.64 13.79 1.44
N SER A 154 18.28 12.92 0.50
CA SER A 154 18.57 11.48 0.55
C SER A 154 19.70 11.06 -0.38
N SER A 155 20.39 9.99 -0.01
CA SER A 155 21.24 9.28 -0.99
C SER A 155 20.36 8.69 -2.10
N ASN A 156 20.72 8.89 -3.37
CA ASN A 156 19.98 8.35 -4.52
C ASN A 156 19.66 6.85 -4.37
N ASN A 157 20.53 6.10 -3.69
CA ASN A 157 20.37 4.67 -3.42
C ASN A 157 19.12 4.28 -2.60
N VAL A 158 18.60 5.17 -1.75
CA VAL A 158 17.41 4.90 -0.93
C VAL A 158 16.15 4.94 -1.78
N ILE A 159 16.02 5.98 -2.61
CA ILE A 159 14.81 6.24 -3.39
C ILE A 159 14.62 5.19 -4.49
N ASP A 160 15.70 4.64 -5.03
CA ASP A 160 15.65 3.56 -6.01
C ASP A 160 15.08 2.25 -5.44
N LYS A 161 15.09 2.11 -4.11
CA LYS A 161 14.56 0.96 -3.37
C LYS A 161 13.15 1.17 -2.86
N ILE A 162 12.53 2.32 -3.10
CA ILE A 162 11.14 2.58 -2.74
C ILE A 162 10.28 2.39 -3.99
N TYR A 163 9.44 1.37 -3.95
CA TYR A 163 8.42 1.10 -4.94
C TYR A 163 7.08 1.53 -4.41
N HIS A 164 6.17 1.87 -5.30
CA HIS A 164 4.89 2.41 -4.96
C HIS A 164 3.79 1.70 -5.75
N ILE A 165 2.68 1.45 -5.09
CA ILE A 165 1.48 0.83 -5.65
C ILE A 165 0.24 1.44 -5.00
N HIS A 166 -0.88 1.39 -5.71
CA HIS A 166 -2.13 1.93 -5.21
C HIS A 166 -3.11 0.84 -4.76
N TRP A 167 -3.99 1.21 -3.83
CA TRP A 167 -5.13 0.38 -3.45
C TRP A 167 -6.05 0.04 -4.62
N ASN A 168 -6.12 0.89 -5.65
CA ASN A 168 -6.87 0.57 -6.86
C ASN A 168 -6.28 -0.63 -7.62
N ASN A 169 -4.96 -0.86 -7.55
CA ASN A 169 -4.32 -1.99 -8.22
C ASN A 169 -4.75 -3.31 -7.59
N PHE A 170 -4.92 -3.34 -6.26
CA PHE A 170 -5.51 -4.48 -5.54
C PHE A 170 -6.93 -4.72 -6.03
N SER A 171 -7.77 -3.68 -6.02
CA SER A 171 -9.16 -3.81 -6.45
C SER A 171 -9.29 -4.26 -7.90
N GLU A 172 -8.56 -3.66 -8.83
CA GLU A 172 -8.57 -4.04 -10.25
C GLU A 172 -8.10 -5.48 -10.48
N TYR A 173 -7.06 -5.90 -9.76
CA TYR A 173 -6.54 -7.25 -9.89
C TYR A 173 -7.58 -8.27 -9.43
N PHE A 174 -8.15 -8.12 -8.23
CA PHE A 174 -9.14 -9.06 -7.72
C PHE A 174 -10.41 -9.11 -8.57
N ASN A 175 -10.86 -7.97 -9.13
CA ASN A 175 -12.02 -7.95 -10.04
C ASN A 175 -11.77 -8.68 -11.38
N LYS A 176 -10.52 -8.83 -11.81
CA LYS A 176 -10.15 -9.55 -13.04
C LYS A 176 -10.00 -11.05 -12.82
N LEU A 177 -10.00 -11.52 -11.58
CA LEU A 177 -9.89 -12.94 -11.27
C LEU A 177 -11.23 -13.62 -11.56
N GLU A 178 -11.29 -14.30 -12.70
CA GLU A 178 -12.46 -15.08 -13.10
C GLU A 178 -12.38 -16.51 -12.56
N ASN A 179 -13.54 -17.07 -12.20
CA ASN A 179 -13.72 -18.51 -11.93
C ASN A 179 -12.87 -19.10 -10.79
N ILE A 180 -12.47 -18.30 -9.79
CA ILE A 180 -11.87 -18.85 -8.57
C ILE A 180 -12.98 -19.48 -7.73
N VAL A 181 -12.85 -20.79 -7.46
CA VAL A 181 -13.87 -21.58 -6.76
C VAL A 181 -13.40 -21.92 -5.34
N GLY A 182 -14.33 -22.14 -4.42
CA GLY A 182 -14.04 -22.58 -3.06
C GLY A 182 -13.70 -21.44 -2.11
N ILE A 183 -12.91 -21.75 -1.06
CA ILE A 183 -12.60 -20.80 0.02
C ILE A 183 -11.85 -19.58 -0.52
N GLU A 184 -10.89 -19.77 -1.44
CA GLU A 184 -10.15 -18.67 -2.05
C GLU A 184 -11.07 -17.69 -2.78
N GLY A 185 -12.03 -18.21 -3.55
CA GLY A 185 -13.01 -17.39 -4.27
C GLY A 185 -13.87 -16.56 -3.32
N ASN A 186 -14.29 -17.14 -2.20
CA ASN A 186 -15.06 -16.43 -1.18
C ASN A 186 -14.26 -15.32 -0.51
N ILE A 187 -12.98 -15.57 -0.19
CA ILE A 187 -12.09 -14.56 0.40
C ILE A 187 -11.85 -13.42 -0.57
N ILE A 188 -11.56 -13.72 -1.83
CA ILE A 188 -11.34 -12.71 -2.88
C ILE A 188 -12.62 -11.89 -3.10
N ALA A 189 -13.79 -12.52 -3.15
CA ALA A 189 -15.06 -11.81 -3.25
C ALA A 189 -15.28 -10.86 -2.06
N LYS A 190 -14.95 -11.30 -0.84
CA LYS A 190 -15.06 -10.46 0.36
C LYS A 190 -14.08 -9.29 0.33
N LEU A 191 -12.86 -9.50 -0.16
CA LEU A 191 -11.87 -8.44 -0.36
C LEU A 191 -12.35 -7.41 -1.40
N VAL A 192 -12.93 -7.85 -2.52
CA VAL A 192 -13.50 -6.95 -3.53
C VAL A 192 -14.60 -6.08 -2.91
N GLU A 193 -15.55 -6.70 -2.23
CA GLU A 193 -16.66 -5.99 -1.56
C GLU A 193 -16.15 -4.97 -0.54
N TYR A 194 -15.13 -5.34 0.23
CA TYR A 194 -14.53 -4.47 1.23
C TYR A 194 -13.74 -3.30 0.62
N LEU A 195 -12.94 -3.55 -0.42
CA LEU A 195 -12.20 -2.50 -1.14
C LEU A 195 -13.16 -1.54 -1.87
N GLU A 196 -14.30 -2.03 -2.35
CA GLU A 196 -15.38 -1.20 -2.90
C GLU A 196 -16.02 -0.30 -1.83
N PHE A 197 -16.33 -0.89 -0.66
CA PHE A 197 -16.85 -0.13 0.49
C PHE A 197 -15.88 0.97 0.92
N LYS A 198 -14.57 0.70 0.89
CA LYS A 198 -13.50 1.65 1.18
C LYS A 198 -13.32 2.73 0.11
N GLY A 199 -14.00 2.59 -1.03
CA GLY A 199 -13.99 3.56 -2.12
C GLY A 199 -12.84 3.38 -3.10
N PHE A 200 -12.01 2.33 -3.01
CA PHE A 200 -10.82 2.17 -3.86
C PHE A 200 -11.11 1.80 -5.32
N ILE A 201 -12.38 1.71 -5.69
CA ILE A 201 -12.84 1.61 -7.07
C ILE A 201 -12.99 3.04 -7.63
N TYR A 202 -12.04 3.45 -8.48
CA TYR A 202 -12.10 4.74 -9.17
C TYR A 202 -13.24 4.81 -10.20
N TRP A 203 -13.54 3.68 -10.84
CA TRP A 203 -14.47 3.59 -11.96
C TRP A 203 -15.44 2.41 -11.80
N TYR A 204 -16.74 2.70 -11.86
CA TYR A 204 -17.78 1.68 -12.04
C TYR A 204 -18.46 1.91 -13.40
N GLY A 205 -18.00 1.19 -14.43
CA GLY A 205 -18.39 1.46 -15.82
C GLY A 205 -17.88 2.83 -16.29
N PHE A 206 -18.77 3.69 -16.80
CA PHE A 206 -18.44 5.05 -17.24
C PHE A 206 -18.57 6.12 -16.14
N LYS A 207 -18.87 5.72 -14.89
CA LYS A 207 -19.10 6.67 -13.80
C LYS A 207 -17.85 6.79 -12.92
N TYR A 208 -17.28 7.99 -12.91
CA TYR A 208 -16.34 8.45 -11.90
C TYR A 208 -17.08 8.65 -10.57
N ARG A 209 -16.61 8.04 -9.48
CA ARG A 209 -17.18 8.34 -8.15
C ARG A 209 -16.88 9.80 -7.82
N THR A 210 -17.94 10.60 -7.65
CA THR A 210 -17.88 12.07 -7.44
C THR A 210 -17.16 12.49 -6.16
N GLU A 211 -16.90 11.54 -5.26
CA GLU A 211 -16.11 11.69 -4.03
C GLU A 211 -14.64 12.06 -4.33
N TYR A 212 -14.17 11.79 -5.54
CA TYR A 212 -12.82 12.13 -6.00
C TYR A 212 -12.71 13.44 -6.79
N LYS A 213 -13.72 14.30 -6.77
CA LYS A 213 -13.71 15.59 -7.51
C LYS A 213 -12.57 16.54 -7.10
N ASN A 214 -12.00 16.36 -5.90
CA ASN A 214 -10.88 17.16 -5.41
C ASN A 214 -9.50 16.54 -5.69
N ILE A 215 -9.44 15.32 -6.24
CA ILE A 215 -8.18 14.80 -6.77
C ILE A 215 -7.95 15.48 -8.11
N ASN A 216 -6.87 16.24 -8.21
CA ASN A 216 -6.46 16.91 -9.44
C ASN A 216 -6.00 15.85 -10.46
N THR A 217 -6.95 15.15 -11.08
CA THR A 217 -6.72 14.14 -12.12
C THR A 217 -6.42 14.84 -13.44
N LYS A 218 -5.22 15.44 -13.55
CA LYS A 218 -4.67 15.87 -14.84
C LYS A 218 -4.13 14.71 -15.68
N ILE A 219 -4.38 13.46 -15.29
CA ILE A 219 -3.91 12.29 -16.04
C ILE A 219 -5.12 11.39 -16.25
N GLY A 220 -5.55 11.29 -17.51
CA GLY A 220 -6.49 10.25 -17.97
C GLY A 220 -7.79 10.71 -18.63
N GLY A 221 -7.91 11.98 -19.03
CA GLY A 221 -9.02 12.39 -19.91
C GLY A 221 -8.82 11.83 -21.31
N PHE A 222 -9.70 10.92 -21.74
CA PHE A 222 -9.74 10.34 -23.10
C PHE A 222 -10.13 11.35 -24.21
N TYR A 223 -10.19 12.65 -23.91
CA TYR A 223 -10.45 13.71 -24.87
C TYR A 223 -9.75 15.00 -24.43
N GLU A 224 -8.51 15.21 -24.86
CA GLU A 224 -7.97 16.57 -25.08
C GLU A 224 -7.11 16.53 -26.36
N ASN A 225 -7.61 17.20 -27.40
CA ASN A 225 -6.84 17.62 -28.57
C ASN A 225 -6.12 18.93 -28.25
#